data_AF-A0A9E5JYK3-F1
#
_entry.id   AF-A0A9E5JYK3-F1
#
_cell.length_a   1.000
_cell.length_b   1.000
_cell.length_c   1.000
_cell.angle_alpha   90.00
_cell.angle_beta   90.00
_cell.angle_gamma   90.00
#
_symmetry.space_group_name_H-M   'P 1'
#
loop_
_entity.id
_entity.type
_entity.pdbx_description
1 polymer ?
#
loop_
_entity_poly.entity_id
_entity_poly.type
_entity_poly.pdbx_seq_one_letter_code
_entity_poly.pdbx_strand_id
1 'polypeptide(L)'
;MNLSLRKYIPNRKDPSFTLVELLVVVSIIGLLAGLGFPAINGAMKAGKKAEVAAMAESIKTAVNAFYAEYSSYPTNVQTFKTDKDFLTMMCTTNGTGANIRGIIFLEVPPKFTNSDGIVSPQGFDKKRGRLPFYVAIDSSNAGFVVPKNASGTSVTNTNVPSSVAVWADDPNVSGKAVGTFK
;
A
#
# COMPACT_ATOMS: atom_id res chain seq x y z
N MET A 1 -56.02 32.10 -62.34
CA MET A 1 -55.63 30.71 -62.04
C MET A 1 -54.51 30.75 -61.01
N ASN A 2 -54.74 30.31 -59.77
CA ASN A 2 -53.70 30.17 -58.75
C ASN A 2 -53.53 28.67 -58.47
N LEU A 3 -52.38 28.11 -58.87
CA LEU A 3 -51.99 26.75 -58.49
C LEU A 3 -51.14 26.84 -57.22
N SER A 4 -51.72 26.44 -56.08
CA SER A 4 -50.98 26.21 -54.84
C SER A 4 -50.13 24.94 -54.97
N LEU A 5 -48.82 25.10 -55.07
CA LEU A 5 -47.84 24.02 -55.00
C LEU A 5 -47.79 23.46 -53.58
N ARG A 6 -48.30 22.24 -53.38
CA ARG A 6 -48.22 21.51 -52.12
C ARG A 6 -46.82 20.91 -51.97
N LYS A 7 -45.99 21.53 -51.14
CA LYS A 7 -44.62 21.09 -50.81
C LYS A 7 -44.67 19.69 -50.19
N TYR A 8 -44.08 18.71 -50.87
CA TYR A 8 -43.91 17.35 -50.34
C TYR A 8 -42.81 17.36 -49.27
N ILE A 9 -43.18 17.18 -48.00
CA ILE A 9 -42.21 16.99 -46.92
C ILE A 9 -41.93 15.49 -46.80
N PRO A 10 -40.74 15.01 -47.16
CA PRO A 10 -40.41 13.59 -47.05
C PRO A 10 -40.41 13.19 -45.57
N ASN A 11 -41.18 12.15 -45.24
CA ASN A 11 -41.26 11.56 -43.91
C ASN A 11 -39.92 10.87 -43.61
N ARG A 12 -39.06 11.51 -42.83
CA ARG A 12 -37.84 10.87 -42.31
C ARG A 12 -38.29 9.85 -41.27
N LYS A 13 -38.13 8.56 -41.58
CA LYS A 13 -38.34 7.50 -40.59
C LYS A 13 -37.25 7.65 -39.52
N ASP A 14 -37.65 8.02 -38.32
CA ASP A 14 -36.75 7.96 -37.17
C ASP A 14 -36.38 6.49 -36.93
N PRO A 15 -35.09 6.17 -36.73
CA PRO A 15 -34.66 4.79 -36.51
C PRO A 15 -35.31 4.27 -35.23
N SER A 16 -36.13 3.23 -35.38
CA SER A 16 -36.80 2.56 -34.27
C SER A 16 -35.87 1.48 -33.70
N PHE A 17 -35.59 1.56 -32.39
CA PHE A 17 -34.73 0.61 -31.68
C PHE A 17 -35.46 -0.73 -31.47
N THR A 18 -34.79 -1.85 -31.75
CA THR A 18 -35.39 -3.18 -31.57
C THR A 18 -35.11 -3.76 -30.18
N LEU A 19 -36.03 -4.56 -29.65
CA LEU A 19 -35.82 -5.29 -28.39
C LEU A 19 -34.64 -6.27 -28.48
N VAL A 20 -34.39 -6.82 -29.66
CA VAL A 20 -33.28 -7.74 -29.93
C VAL A 20 -31.94 -7.01 -29.85
N GLU A 21 -31.85 -5.79 -30.39
CA GLU A 21 -30.65 -4.94 -30.23
C GLU A 21 -30.36 -4.65 -28.77
N LEU A 22 -31.38 -4.34 -27.95
CA LEU A 22 -31.16 -4.15 -26.51
C LEU A 22 -30.65 -5.43 -25.85
N LEU A 23 -31.26 -6.57 -26.18
CA LEU A 23 -31.00 -7.86 -25.54
C LEU A 23 -29.58 -8.36 -25.81
N VAL A 24 -29.09 -8.23 -27.05
CA VAL A 24 -27.72 -8.61 -27.41
C VAL A 24 -26.71 -7.68 -26.72
N VAL A 25 -27.00 -6.39 -26.59
CA VAL A 25 -26.09 -5.44 -25.94
C VAL A 25 -25.94 -5.75 -24.45
N VAL A 26 -27.04 -5.94 -23.72
CA VAL A 26 -26.95 -6.24 -22.28
C VAL A 26 -26.37 -7.63 -22.01
N SER A 27 -26.53 -8.59 -22.93
CA SER A 27 -25.92 -9.91 -22.80
C SER A 27 -24.40 -9.85 -23.00
N ILE A 28 -23.91 -9.09 -23.98
CA ILE A 28 -22.47 -8.86 -24.19
C ILE A 28 -21.87 -8.09 -23.01
N ILE A 29 -22.53 -7.02 -22.53
CA ILE A 29 -22.08 -6.27 -21.35
C ILE A 29 -22.05 -7.16 -20.11
N GLY A 30 -23.08 -8.00 -19.90
CA GLY A 30 -23.13 -8.95 -18.79
C GLY A 30 -21.99 -9.96 -18.81
N LEU A 31 -21.66 -10.50 -20.00
CA LEU A 31 -20.54 -11.42 -20.18
C LEU A 31 -19.19 -10.74 -19.92
N LEU A 32 -18.95 -9.56 -20.50
CA LEU A 32 -17.72 -8.80 -20.29
C LEU A 32 -17.55 -8.37 -18.83
N ALA A 33 -18.62 -7.91 -18.19
CA ALA A 33 -18.62 -7.55 -16.78
C ALA A 33 -18.29 -8.75 -15.90
N GLY A 34 -18.91 -9.91 -16.15
CA GLY A 34 -18.68 -11.15 -15.40
C GLY A 34 -17.21 -11.60 -15.42
N LEU A 35 -16.52 -11.45 -16.56
CA LEU A 35 -15.09 -11.77 -16.68
C LEU A 35 -14.18 -10.68 -16.10
N GLY A 36 -14.57 -9.41 -16.18
CA GLY A 36 -13.75 -8.27 -15.76
C GLY A 36 -13.64 -8.08 -14.24
N PHE A 37 -14.72 -8.32 -13.48
CA PHE A 37 -14.76 -8.07 -12.03
C PHE A 37 -13.66 -8.77 -11.19
N PRO A 38 -13.37 -10.08 -11.35
CA PRO A 38 -12.34 -10.73 -10.54
C PRO A 38 -10.93 -10.20 -10.83
N ALA A 39 -10.63 -9.85 -12.08
CA ALA A 39 -9.33 -9.34 -12.49
C ALA A 39 -9.02 -7.97 -11.85
N ILE A 40 -10.01 -7.06 -11.82
CA ILE A 40 -9.88 -5.74 -11.21
C ILE A 40 -9.57 -5.85 -9.71
N ASN A 41 -10.29 -6.73 -9.00
CA ASN A 41 -10.07 -6.95 -7.57
C ASN A 41 -8.67 -7.49 -7.27
N GLY A 42 -8.13 -8.38 -8.12
CA GLY A 42 -6.77 -8.88 -8.02
C GLY A 42 -5.73 -7.78 -8.22
N ALA A 43 -5.88 -6.99 -9.30
CA ALA A 43 -4.98 -5.89 -9.62
C ALA A 43 -4.93 -4.82 -8.53
N MET A 44 -6.08 -4.44 -7.97
CA MET A 44 -6.14 -3.47 -6.86
C MET A 44 -5.40 -3.98 -5.61
N LYS A 45 -5.54 -5.27 -5.26
CA LYS A 45 -4.81 -5.87 -4.13
C LYS A 45 -3.30 -5.89 -4.37
N ALA A 46 -2.87 -6.24 -5.58
CA ALA A 46 -1.47 -6.23 -5.96
C ALA A 46 -0.87 -4.81 -5.90
N GLY A 47 -1.60 -3.80 -6.39
CA GLY A 47 -1.21 -2.39 -6.30
C GLY A 47 -1.00 -1.94 -4.85
N LYS A 48 -1.91 -2.28 -3.94
CA LYS A 48 -1.75 -1.97 -2.51
C LYS A 48 -0.56 -2.68 -1.87
N LYS A 49 -0.29 -3.94 -2.25
CA LYS A 49 0.90 -4.66 -1.78
C LYS A 49 2.19 -4.00 -2.26
N ALA A 50 2.23 -3.55 -3.51
CA ALA A 50 3.37 -2.81 -4.05
C ALA A 50 3.58 -1.47 -3.32
N GLU A 51 2.50 -0.77 -3.00
CA GLU A 51 2.55 0.48 -2.24
C GLU A 51 3.12 0.27 -0.82
N VAL A 52 2.67 -0.78 -0.12
CA VAL A 52 3.18 -1.16 1.20
C VAL A 52 4.67 -1.54 1.13
N ALA A 53 5.07 -2.31 0.12
CA ALA A 53 6.46 -2.68 -0.08
C ALA A 53 7.36 -1.45 -0.36
N ALA A 54 6.86 -0.50 -1.16
CA ALA A 54 7.58 0.75 -1.44
C ALA A 54 7.77 1.59 -0.17
N MET A 55 6.73 1.71 0.67
CA MET A 55 6.84 2.43 1.94
C MET A 55 7.83 1.73 2.90
N ALA A 56 7.84 0.40 2.93
CA ALA A 56 8.80 -0.36 3.73
C ALA A 56 10.25 -0.07 3.30
N GLU A 57 10.51 0.07 1.99
CA GLU A 57 11.82 0.44 1.46
C GLU A 57 12.24 1.86 1.86
N SER A 58 11.30 2.82 1.82
CA SER A 58 11.55 4.18 2.31
C SER A 58 11.92 4.19 3.79
N ILE A 59 11.21 3.42 4.63
CA ILE A 59 11.53 3.30 6.06
C ILE A 59 12.92 2.67 6.25
N LYS A 60 13.25 1.60 5.52
CA LYS A 60 14.56 0.96 5.58
C LYS A 60 15.68 1.95 5.24
N THR A 61 15.52 2.69 4.14
CA THR A 61 16.46 3.72 3.70
C THR A 61 16.65 4.79 4.77
N ALA A 62 15.56 5.24 5.39
CA ALA A 62 15.60 6.23 6.45
C ALA A 62 16.34 5.72 7.70
N VAL A 63 16.10 4.47 8.12
CA VAL A 63 16.81 3.86 9.26
C VAL A 63 18.31 3.71 8.97
N ASN A 64 18.68 3.33 7.75
CA ASN A 64 20.08 3.27 7.33
C ASN A 64 20.73 4.66 7.31
N ALA A 65 20.03 5.68 6.84
CA ALA A 65 20.50 7.06 6.87
C ALA A 65 20.69 7.57 8.31
N PHE A 66 19.78 7.21 9.22
CA PHE A 66 19.92 7.50 10.65
C PHE A 66 21.17 6.85 11.23
N TYR A 67 21.42 5.57 10.92
CA TYR A 67 22.63 4.87 11.35
C TYR A 67 23.90 5.50 10.77
N ALA A 68 23.89 5.93 9.51
CA ALA A 68 25.03 6.62 8.91
C ALA A 68 25.36 7.95 9.58
N GLU A 69 24.34 8.67 10.05
CA GLU A 69 24.49 9.98 10.70
C GLU A 69 24.93 9.87 12.17
N TYR A 70 24.34 8.94 12.91
CA TYR A 70 24.53 8.82 14.36
C TYR A 70 25.39 7.64 14.80
N SER A 71 25.80 6.77 13.86
CA SER A 71 26.50 5.50 14.15
C SER A 71 25.77 4.59 15.13
N SER A 72 24.46 4.79 15.29
CA SER A 72 23.57 4.05 16.19
C SER A 72 22.19 3.96 15.56
N TYR A 73 21.45 2.90 15.87
CA TYR A 73 20.07 2.77 15.43
C TYR A 73 19.12 3.66 16.24
N PRO A 74 17.91 3.96 15.71
CA PRO A 74 16.89 4.74 16.42
C PRO A 74 16.45 4.12 17.76
N THR A 75 16.63 2.80 17.90
CA THR A 75 16.32 2.04 19.12
C THR A 75 17.32 0.89 19.29
N ASN A 76 17.42 0.35 20.49
CA ASN A 76 18.21 -0.84 20.80
C ASN A 76 17.40 -2.16 20.66
N VAL A 77 16.08 -2.05 20.48
CA VAL A 77 15.19 -3.20 20.35
C VAL A 77 15.33 -3.81 18.95
N GLN A 78 15.69 -5.10 18.89
CA GLN A 78 15.92 -5.82 17.63
C GLN A 78 14.71 -5.86 16.69
N THR A 79 13.49 -5.81 17.23
CA THR A 79 12.26 -5.74 16.43
C THR A 79 11.25 -4.84 17.11
N PHE A 80 10.81 -3.80 16.40
CA PHE A 80 9.89 -2.80 16.93
C PHE A 80 8.84 -2.42 15.88
N LYS A 81 7.78 -1.78 16.34
CA LYS A 81 6.71 -1.23 15.48
C LYS A 81 7.05 0.21 15.12
N THR A 82 6.65 0.67 13.93
CA THR A 82 6.73 2.07 13.53
C THR A 82 5.66 2.90 14.23
N ASP A 83 5.81 3.07 15.54
CA ASP A 83 4.88 3.79 16.40
C ASP A 83 5.02 5.31 16.28
N LYS A 84 4.23 6.04 17.08
CA LYS A 84 4.23 7.51 17.12
C LYS A 84 5.59 8.09 17.50
N ASP A 85 6.32 7.43 18.38
CA ASP A 85 7.64 7.87 18.83
C ASP A 85 8.66 7.72 17.69
N PHE A 86 8.64 6.59 16.99
CA PHE A 86 9.44 6.40 15.77
C PHE A 86 9.09 7.44 14.70
N LEU A 87 7.80 7.68 14.46
CA LEU A 87 7.36 8.69 13.49
C LEU A 87 7.89 10.09 13.86
N THR A 88 7.79 10.47 15.12
CA THR A 88 8.28 11.77 15.62
C THR A 88 9.79 11.88 15.46
N MET A 89 10.52 10.81 15.77
CA MET A 89 11.98 10.77 15.68
C MET A 89 12.49 10.87 14.23
N MET A 90 11.77 10.27 13.27
CA MET A 90 12.23 10.18 11.88
C MET A 90 11.71 11.31 10.98
N CYS A 91 10.60 11.96 11.36
CA CYS A 91 9.90 12.91 10.50
C CYS A 91 9.91 14.37 11.01
N THR A 92 10.42 14.64 12.21
CA THR A 92 10.39 16.00 12.80
C THR A 92 11.77 16.61 12.94
N THR A 93 11.82 17.94 12.91
CA THR A 93 13.03 18.74 13.13
C THR A 93 13.27 19.07 14.61
N ASN A 94 12.35 18.67 15.48
CA ASN A 94 12.47 18.90 16.92
C ASN A 94 13.32 17.77 17.48
N GLY A 95 14.63 18.03 17.67
CA GLY A 95 15.58 17.02 18.08
C GLY A 95 15.16 16.33 19.38
N THR A 96 14.55 15.15 19.27
CA THR A 96 13.94 14.40 20.36
C THR A 96 14.35 12.94 20.32
N GLY A 97 14.56 12.35 21.49
CA GLY A 97 15.07 10.99 21.62
C GLY A 97 16.47 10.86 21.01
N ALA A 98 16.65 9.88 20.11
CA ALA A 98 17.94 9.62 19.49
C ALA A 98 18.28 10.57 18.32
N ASN A 99 17.29 11.31 17.77
CA ASN A 99 17.53 12.28 16.69
C ASN A 99 17.87 13.66 17.24
N ILE A 100 19.06 13.85 17.82
CA ILE A 100 19.40 15.10 18.51
C ILE A 100 19.57 16.29 17.54
N ARG A 101 19.96 16.04 16.28
CA ARG A 101 20.20 17.09 15.26
C ARG A 101 18.92 17.56 14.55
N GLY A 102 17.78 16.89 14.76
CA GLY A 102 16.52 17.28 14.11
C GLY A 102 16.55 17.12 12.59
N ILE A 103 17.20 16.07 12.09
CA ILE A 103 17.24 15.76 10.65
C ILE A 103 15.97 14.99 10.28
N ILE A 104 15.32 15.38 9.19
CA ILE A 104 14.20 14.61 8.63
C ILE A 104 14.79 13.47 7.79
N PHE A 105 14.62 12.24 8.27
CA PHE A 105 15.09 11.03 7.58
C PHE A 105 14.02 10.42 6.69
N LEU A 106 12.75 10.66 7.00
CA LEU A 106 11.62 10.04 6.32
C LEU A 106 10.50 11.04 6.08
N GLU A 107 10.01 11.09 4.84
CA GLU A 107 8.77 11.78 4.49
C GLU A 107 7.66 10.74 4.30
N VAL A 108 6.64 10.78 5.17
CA VAL A 108 5.54 9.82 5.14
C VAL A 108 4.28 10.51 4.61
N PRO A 109 3.70 10.05 3.50
CA PRO A 109 2.45 10.64 2.99
C PRO A 109 1.27 10.33 3.94
N PRO A 110 0.26 11.21 4.07
CA PRO A 110 -0.80 11.09 5.08
C PRO A 110 -1.57 9.76 5.08
N LYS A 111 -1.71 9.13 3.90
CA LYS A 111 -2.34 7.81 3.74
C LYS A 111 -1.60 6.68 4.48
N PHE A 112 -0.35 6.89 4.85
CA PHE A 112 0.49 5.98 5.64
C PHE A 112 0.64 6.40 7.11
N THR A 113 -0.10 7.43 7.56
CA THR A 113 0.00 7.92 8.95
C THR A 113 -1.33 7.81 9.68
N ASN A 114 -1.30 7.41 10.96
CA ASN A 114 -2.43 7.49 11.88
C ASN A 114 -1.95 7.98 13.27
N SER A 115 -2.86 8.02 14.26
CA SER A 115 -2.52 8.40 15.63
C SER A 115 -1.50 7.47 16.30
N ASP A 116 -1.37 6.24 15.81
CA ASP A 116 -0.48 5.21 16.37
C ASP A 116 0.91 5.22 15.73
N GLY A 117 1.10 5.87 14.58
CA GLY A 117 2.38 5.95 13.86
C GLY A 117 2.26 5.76 12.35
N ILE A 118 3.25 5.06 11.77
CA ILE A 118 3.26 4.70 10.34
C ILE A 118 2.51 3.37 10.16
N VAL A 119 1.50 3.36 9.30
CA VAL A 119 0.61 2.23 9.07
C VAL A 119 0.27 2.07 7.58
N SER A 120 -0.17 0.88 7.19
CA SER A 120 -0.58 0.56 5.83
C SER A 120 -1.79 1.40 5.36
N PRO A 121 -1.97 1.54 4.03
CA PRO A 121 -3.03 2.35 3.48
C PRO A 121 -4.39 1.68 3.68
N GLN A 122 -5.46 2.48 3.63
CA GLN A 122 -6.80 1.99 3.91
C GLN A 122 -7.24 0.86 2.96
N GLY A 123 -7.81 -0.19 3.56
CA GLY A 123 -8.30 -1.36 2.83
C GLY A 123 -7.20 -2.25 2.25
N PHE A 124 -5.97 -2.15 2.76
CA PHE A 124 -4.96 -3.20 2.62
C PHE A 124 -5.41 -4.49 3.33
N ASP A 125 -5.86 -4.37 4.58
CA ASP A 125 -6.59 -5.42 5.30
C ASP A 125 -8.08 -5.05 5.42
N LYS A 126 -8.97 -5.97 5.05
CA LYS A 126 -10.42 -5.80 5.24
C LYS A 126 -10.90 -6.20 6.63
N LYS A 127 -10.11 -6.96 7.39
CA LYS A 127 -10.46 -7.52 8.70
C LYS A 127 -9.93 -6.68 9.87
N ARG A 128 -8.65 -6.28 9.82
CA ARG A 128 -7.97 -5.56 10.91
C ARG A 128 -7.74 -4.07 10.61
N GLY A 129 -8.14 -3.59 9.44
CA GLY A 129 -8.02 -2.17 9.06
C GLY A 129 -6.60 -1.80 8.61
N ARG A 130 -6.03 -0.75 9.21
CA ARG A 130 -4.68 -0.27 8.90
C ARG A 130 -3.69 -0.98 9.81
N LEU A 131 -2.67 -1.61 9.23
CA LEU A 131 -1.70 -2.43 9.95
C LEU A 131 -0.40 -1.65 10.14
N PRO A 132 0.28 -1.74 11.30
CA PRO A 132 1.58 -1.12 11.49
C PRO A 132 2.66 -1.79 10.65
N PHE A 133 3.74 -1.05 10.39
CA PHE A 133 4.99 -1.65 9.94
C PHE A 133 5.81 -2.10 11.13
N TYR A 134 6.59 -3.15 10.90
CA TYR A 134 7.58 -3.69 11.80
C TYR A 134 8.95 -3.48 11.17
N VAL A 135 9.91 -3.12 12.01
CA VAL A 135 11.31 -2.95 11.64
C VAL A 135 12.12 -3.91 12.48
N ALA A 136 13.02 -4.65 11.85
CA ALA A 136 14.05 -5.41 12.52
C ALA A 136 15.41 -4.80 12.21
N ILE A 137 16.23 -4.63 13.25
CA ILE A 137 17.58 -4.08 13.16
C ILE A 137 18.56 -5.08 13.75
N ASP A 138 19.77 -5.11 13.20
CA ASP A 138 20.87 -5.86 13.78
C ASP A 138 21.57 -5.01 14.85
N SER A 139 20.97 -4.93 16.05
CA SER A 139 21.59 -4.25 17.19
C SER A 139 22.70 -5.07 17.86
N SER A 140 22.89 -6.34 17.45
CA SER A 140 23.86 -7.28 18.01
C SER A 140 25.12 -7.48 17.17
N ASN A 141 25.22 -6.83 16.00
CA ASN A 141 26.25 -7.08 14.99
C ASN A 141 26.36 -8.56 14.58
N ALA A 142 25.23 -9.27 14.56
CA ALA A 142 25.16 -10.67 14.20
C ALA A 142 25.28 -10.91 12.69
N GLY A 143 25.19 -9.85 11.88
CA GLY A 143 25.18 -9.90 10.41
C GLY A 143 23.84 -10.38 9.84
N PHE A 144 22.82 -10.51 10.68
CA PHE A 144 21.48 -10.91 10.27
C PHE A 144 20.40 -10.33 11.18
N VAL A 145 19.19 -10.23 10.63
CA VAL A 145 17.97 -9.93 11.37
C VAL A 145 16.99 -11.09 11.31
N VAL A 146 16.17 -11.22 12.35
CA VAL A 146 15.09 -12.19 12.43
C VAL A 146 13.77 -11.43 12.47
N PRO A 147 13.11 -11.22 11.32
CA PRO A 147 11.86 -10.48 11.27
C PRO A 147 10.76 -11.29 11.98
N LYS A 148 10.02 -10.66 12.90
CA LYS A 148 9.01 -11.30 13.76
C LYS A 148 7.67 -10.56 13.76
N ASN A 149 6.57 -11.27 13.56
CA ASN A 149 5.23 -10.66 13.60
C ASN A 149 4.86 -10.10 14.99
N ALA A 150 3.67 -9.51 15.10
CA ALA A 150 3.13 -8.97 16.34
C ALA A 150 3.15 -9.94 17.55
N SER A 151 3.06 -11.25 17.29
CA SER A 151 3.05 -12.31 18.31
C SER A 151 4.44 -12.89 18.59
N GLY A 152 5.51 -12.31 18.02
CA GLY A 152 6.90 -12.73 18.21
C GLY A 152 7.33 -13.94 17.36
N THR A 153 6.48 -14.40 16.44
CA THR A 153 6.76 -15.52 15.53
C THR A 153 7.53 -15.02 14.32
N SER A 154 8.61 -15.70 13.94
CA SER A 154 9.39 -15.36 12.75
C SER A 154 8.52 -15.39 11.49
N VAL A 155 8.62 -14.35 10.66
CA VAL A 155 7.90 -14.27 9.36
C VAL A 155 8.74 -14.80 8.19
N THR A 156 10.02 -15.09 8.43
CA THR A 156 10.92 -15.76 7.49
C THR A 156 11.37 -17.11 8.06
N ASN A 157 11.59 -18.07 7.15
CA ASN A 157 12.08 -19.41 7.51
C ASN A 157 13.59 -19.44 7.80
N THR A 158 14.31 -18.39 7.39
CA THR A 158 15.76 -18.25 7.58
C THR A 158 16.07 -16.87 8.12
N ASN A 159 17.24 -16.76 8.74
CA ASN A 159 17.82 -15.48 9.10
C ASN A 159 18.03 -14.65 7.83
N VAL A 160 17.73 -13.36 7.94
CA VAL A 160 17.84 -12.43 6.83
C VAL A 160 19.20 -11.74 6.93
N PRO A 161 20.11 -11.91 5.95
CA PRO A 161 21.45 -11.31 5.98
C PRO A 161 21.41 -9.84 5.57
N SER A 162 20.62 -9.03 6.27
CA SER A 162 20.52 -7.58 6.09
C SER A 162 20.59 -6.90 7.46
N SER A 163 21.24 -5.74 7.55
CA SER A 163 21.30 -4.97 8.80
C SER A 163 19.93 -4.42 9.24
N VAL A 164 19.04 -4.16 8.28
CA VAL A 164 17.68 -3.65 8.54
C VAL A 164 16.67 -4.35 7.61
N ALA A 165 15.58 -4.86 8.17
CA ALA A 165 14.43 -5.37 7.44
C ALA A 165 13.15 -4.64 7.89
N VAL A 166 12.24 -4.37 6.96
CA VAL A 166 10.98 -3.66 7.25
C VAL A 166 9.83 -4.35 6.55
N TRP A 167 8.73 -4.61 7.27
CA TRP A 167 7.57 -5.31 6.71
C TRP A 167 6.26 -4.94 7.40
N ALA A 168 5.15 -5.26 6.73
CA ALA A 168 3.83 -5.36 7.33
C ALA A 168 3.34 -6.80 7.22
N ASP A 169 2.62 -7.30 8.22
CA ASP A 169 2.04 -8.65 8.18
C ASP A 169 1.03 -8.76 7.03
N ASP A 170 1.05 -9.86 6.25
CA ASP A 170 0.07 -10.10 5.19
C ASP A 170 -1.30 -10.41 5.83
N PRO A 171 -2.34 -9.63 5.52
CA PRO A 171 -3.65 -9.82 6.13
C PRO A 171 -4.37 -11.11 5.70
N ASN A 172 -3.92 -11.73 4.61
CA ASN A 172 -4.58 -12.91 4.03
C ASN A 172 -3.94 -14.23 4.44
N VAL A 173 -2.68 -14.22 4.94
CA VAL A 173 -1.94 -15.43 5.28
C VAL A 173 -1.15 -15.22 6.56
N SER A 174 -1.45 -16.02 7.59
CA SER A 174 -0.71 -15.98 8.86
C SER A 174 0.77 -16.34 8.64
N GLY A 175 1.68 -15.59 9.26
CA GLY A 175 3.13 -15.82 9.15
C GLY A 175 3.77 -15.38 7.84
N LYS A 176 3.00 -14.80 6.90
CA LYS A 176 3.57 -14.11 5.73
C LYS A 176 3.59 -12.61 5.96
N ALA A 177 4.53 -11.95 5.29
CA ALA A 177 4.72 -10.52 5.39
C ALA A 177 5.02 -9.90 4.03
N VAL A 178 4.68 -8.62 3.88
CA VAL A 178 4.90 -7.81 2.68
C VAL A 178 5.86 -6.70 3.06
N GLY A 179 7.02 -6.64 2.40
CA GLY A 179 8.05 -5.66 2.73
C GLY A 179 9.40 -5.99 2.14
N THR A 180 10.43 -5.36 2.69
CA THR A 180 11.83 -5.48 2.29
C THR A 180 12.61 -6.29 3.32
N PHE A 181 13.18 -7.39 2.86
CA PHE A 181 13.94 -8.36 3.67
C PHE A 181 15.32 -8.62 3.06
N LYS A 182 15.83 -7.74 2.21
CA LYS A 182 17.16 -7.80 1.62
C LYS A 182 17.66 -6.38 1.55
#